data_AF-A0A0V8SDT9-F1
#
_entry.id   AF-A0A0V8SDT9-F1
#
_cell.length_a   1.000
_cell.length_b   1.000
_cell.length_c   1.000
_cell.angle_alpha   90.00
_cell.angle_beta   90.00
_cell.angle_gamma   90.00
#
_symmetry.space_group_name_H-M   'P 1'
#
loop_
_entity.id
_entity.type
_entity.pdbx_description
1 polymer ?
#
loop_
_entity_poly.entity_id
_entity_poly.type
_entity_poly.pdbx_seq_one_letter_code
_entity_poly.pdbx_strand_id
1 'polypeptide(L)'
;MTAARHRIRAARGALVALATALLLPAAASAAPASASAGERQVEITVTVPELGTGTRVLTDAELLWGLNAESGGRAHAGGCHFLMAGRPGATGDAGGSRVWTAADGLYRATDGAVRVTVPDGSPDGRVASWDTRCQTPDGRPVGGDAVSQARVSLRGGTGVADLDAGTLQVDWTGTFSVVYYGGLTYWWASDPQLRVAADGTGTLTATLGGYAASRDDASAWEPVPPRRAVLADLRVRAGELTASGLVTTPRYVGVEAGDHGQSARTPANEPYWGAFPASFLDFQTLTGQSGYWLATGGEADPRKVAAPVTVRLRAGSAVDGEQTAPAVVAPPSGAVAQPAQPAAPARTVASRAASSPLAAVPALAQGPAAFAVPATATFSGARTDLVGRDAARARDGARATVGLAGVLLGTAGALVGFRRGWLVLPGRG
;
A
#
# COMPACT_ATOMS: atom_id res chain seq x y z
N MET A 1 -53.60 56.93 10.29
CA MET A 1 -53.44 56.32 8.95
C MET A 1 -53.83 54.84 9.12
N THR A 2 -55.06 54.42 8.78
CA THR A 2 -55.46 53.82 7.48
C THR A 2 -54.55 52.68 7.03
N ALA A 3 -55.00 51.48 6.65
CA ALA A 3 -56.30 50.80 6.71
C ALA A 3 -56.04 49.26 6.65
N ALA A 4 -56.98 48.32 6.77
CA ALA A 4 -58.45 48.38 6.78
C ALA A 4 -59.09 47.31 7.70
N ARG A 5 -60.36 46.96 7.43
CA ARG A 5 -61.21 45.94 8.05
C ARG A 5 -61.63 44.93 6.96
N HIS A 6 -61.85 43.66 7.31
CA HIS A 6 -63.01 42.91 6.81
C HIS A 6 -63.52 41.91 7.87
N ARG A 7 -64.79 41.54 7.74
CA ARG A 7 -65.60 40.89 8.79
C ARG A 7 -66.56 39.88 8.12
N ILE A 8 -66.80 38.77 8.84
CA ILE A 8 -68.06 37.96 8.89
C ILE A 8 -68.25 36.99 7.69
N ARG A 9 -68.62 35.69 7.79
CA ARG A 9 -69.67 34.95 8.53
C ARG A 9 -69.40 33.42 8.49
N ALA A 10 -70.21 32.62 9.19
CA ALA A 10 -70.11 31.14 9.25
C ALA A 10 -71.43 30.42 8.86
N ALA A 11 -71.32 29.15 8.45
CA ALA A 11 -72.33 28.06 8.47
C ALA A 11 -71.54 26.73 8.33
N ARG A 12 -71.74 25.57 9.00
CA ARG A 12 -72.86 24.80 9.61
C ARG A 12 -73.77 24.03 8.61
N GLY A 13 -73.83 22.70 8.81
CA GLY A 13 -74.59 21.67 8.05
C GLY A 13 -73.65 20.59 7.47
N ALA A 14 -73.53 19.33 7.88
CA ALA A 14 -74.28 18.35 8.72
C ALA A 14 -75.25 17.41 7.97
N LEU A 15 -75.10 16.08 8.23
CA LEU A 15 -76.09 14.97 8.08
C LEU A 15 -76.36 14.47 6.61
N VAL A 16 -76.65 13.18 6.27
CA VAL A 16 -76.75 11.89 7.04
C VAL A 16 -76.83 10.63 6.13
N ALA A 17 -76.47 9.44 6.66
CA ALA A 17 -77.00 8.05 6.37
C ALA A 17 -76.94 7.45 4.93
N LEU A 18 -77.19 6.15 4.63
CA LEU A 18 -77.25 4.81 5.31
C LEU A 18 -76.91 3.76 4.20
N ALA A 19 -76.43 2.52 4.40
CA ALA A 19 -77.15 1.28 4.75
C ALA A 19 -76.21 0.06 4.44
N THR A 20 -75.79 -0.77 5.41
CA THR A 20 -76.31 -2.12 5.76
C THR A 20 -76.49 -3.18 4.65
N ALA A 21 -75.73 -4.29 4.76
CA ALA A 21 -76.19 -5.65 4.45
C ALA A 21 -75.44 -6.69 5.32
N LEU A 22 -76.15 -7.70 5.83
CA LEU A 22 -75.61 -8.80 6.67
C LEU A 22 -75.07 -9.96 5.82
N LEU A 23 -74.21 -10.82 6.41
CA LEU A 23 -74.43 -12.28 6.49
C LEU A 23 -73.40 -12.99 7.41
N LEU A 24 -73.91 -13.87 8.26
CA LEU A 24 -73.28 -14.89 9.12
C LEU A 24 -74.14 -16.18 8.94
N PRO A 25 -73.77 -17.39 9.42
CA PRO A 25 -72.57 -17.80 10.17
C PRO A 25 -71.87 -19.09 9.63
N ALA A 26 -70.74 -19.46 10.24
CA ALA A 26 -70.32 -20.87 10.37
C ALA A 26 -69.58 -21.05 11.71
N ALA A 27 -69.89 -22.11 12.47
CA ALA A 27 -69.38 -22.34 13.82
C ALA A 27 -68.28 -23.41 13.83
N ALA A 28 -67.32 -23.29 14.76
CA ALA A 28 -66.76 -24.44 15.50
C ALA A 28 -65.86 -24.01 16.68
N SER A 29 -66.05 -24.69 17.81
CA SER A 29 -65.03 -25.05 18.81
C SER A 29 -64.20 -23.94 19.49
N ALA A 30 -64.62 -23.57 20.70
CA ALA A 30 -63.70 -23.06 21.71
C ALA A 30 -62.79 -24.19 22.24
N ALA A 31 -61.51 -23.89 22.46
CA ALA A 31 -60.60 -24.66 23.30
C ALA A 31 -60.04 -23.72 24.39
N PRO A 32 -59.75 -24.20 25.61
CA PRO A 32 -59.58 -23.34 26.78
C PRO A 32 -58.26 -22.59 26.78
N ALA A 33 -58.26 -21.41 27.41
CA ALA A 33 -57.06 -20.64 27.66
C ALA A 33 -56.18 -21.32 28.72
N SER A 34 -54.99 -21.78 28.32
CA SER A 34 -53.92 -22.10 29.26
C SER A 34 -53.20 -20.82 29.65
N ALA A 35 -53.49 -20.30 30.85
CA ALA A 35 -52.72 -19.22 31.44
C ALA A 35 -51.35 -19.75 31.91
N SER A 36 -50.30 -19.49 31.15
CA SER A 36 -48.92 -19.62 31.64
C SER A 36 -48.48 -18.33 32.31
N ALA A 37 -47.84 -18.45 33.48
CA ALA A 37 -47.40 -17.31 34.25
C ALA A 37 -46.07 -16.75 33.73
N GLY A 38 -46.07 -15.47 33.36
CA GLY A 38 -45.03 -14.56 33.85
C GLY A 38 -43.60 -14.70 33.35
N GLU A 39 -43.36 -14.98 32.05
CA GLU A 39 -42.13 -14.48 31.41
C GLU A 39 -42.45 -13.15 30.71
N ARG A 40 -41.83 -12.05 31.19
CA ARG A 40 -41.80 -10.80 30.43
C ARG A 40 -40.80 -10.96 29.29
N GLN A 41 -41.24 -11.58 28.19
CA GLN A 41 -40.50 -11.52 26.94
C GLN A 41 -40.37 -10.06 26.52
N VAL A 42 -39.16 -9.52 26.64
CA VAL A 42 -38.81 -8.22 26.07
C VAL A 42 -38.67 -8.47 24.56
N GLU A 43 -39.71 -8.14 23.82
CA GLU A 43 -39.68 -8.16 22.36
C GLU A 43 -38.72 -7.06 21.87
N ILE A 44 -37.45 -7.42 21.67
CA ILE A 44 -36.47 -6.53 21.05
C ILE A 44 -36.72 -6.55 19.55
N THR A 45 -37.58 -5.65 19.08
CA THR A 45 -37.71 -5.36 17.65
C THR A 45 -36.42 -4.73 17.14
N VAL A 46 -35.46 -5.55 16.72
CA VAL A 46 -34.28 -5.09 15.98
C VAL A 46 -34.75 -4.72 14.57
N THR A 47 -35.05 -3.45 14.36
CA THR A 47 -35.17 -2.90 13.00
C THR A 47 -33.79 -2.90 12.37
N VAL A 48 -33.42 -4.00 11.73
CA VAL A 48 -32.31 -4.01 10.78
C VAL A 48 -32.71 -3.03 9.67
N PRO A 49 -31.98 -1.91 9.47
CA PRO A 49 -32.30 -1.02 8.37
C PRO A 49 -32.14 -1.81 7.08
N GLU A 50 -33.12 -1.75 6.19
CA GLU A 50 -32.92 -2.28 4.85
C GLU A 50 -31.68 -1.63 4.26
N LEU A 51 -30.76 -2.48 3.81
CA LEU A 51 -29.51 -2.09 3.19
C LEU A 51 -29.80 -1.54 1.79
N GLY A 52 -30.44 -0.37 1.74
CA GLY A 52 -31.16 0.17 0.58
C GLY A 52 -30.39 0.10 -0.72
N THR A 53 -31.01 -0.49 -1.73
CA THR A 53 -30.50 -0.64 -3.10
C THR A 53 -30.36 0.71 -3.81
N GLY A 54 -29.71 0.73 -4.98
CA GLY A 54 -29.55 1.92 -5.80
C GLY A 54 -28.40 2.85 -5.42
N THR A 55 -28.50 4.09 -5.90
CA THR A 55 -27.44 5.11 -5.85
C THR A 55 -27.34 5.80 -4.47
N ARG A 56 -26.12 5.96 -3.96
CA ARG A 56 -25.81 6.56 -2.66
C ARG A 56 -24.65 7.55 -2.77
N VAL A 57 -24.82 8.74 -2.18
CA VAL A 57 -23.73 9.71 -1.99
C VAL A 57 -22.91 9.31 -0.76
N LEU A 58 -21.59 9.32 -0.91
CA LEU A 58 -20.62 8.96 0.12
C LEU A 58 -19.94 10.25 0.63
N THR A 59 -19.85 10.40 1.94
CA THR A 59 -19.25 11.57 2.61
C THR A 59 -18.16 11.23 3.63
N ASP A 60 -18.04 9.96 4.00
CA ASP A 60 -17.02 9.44 4.93
C ASP A 60 -16.73 7.97 4.63
N ALA A 61 -16.37 7.67 3.39
CA ALA A 61 -15.91 6.33 3.00
C ALA A 61 -14.48 6.07 3.51
N GLU A 62 -14.14 4.82 3.79
CA GLU A 62 -12.83 4.41 4.32
C GLU A 62 -12.15 3.40 3.41
N LEU A 63 -10.90 3.68 3.01
CA LEU A 63 -10.00 2.72 2.34
C LEU A 63 -9.11 2.06 3.39
N LEU A 64 -9.12 0.73 3.46
CA LEU A 64 -8.14 -0.06 4.23
C LEU A 64 -7.32 -0.95 3.29
N TRP A 65 -5.99 -0.85 3.34
CA TRP A 65 -5.11 -1.68 2.51
C TRP A 65 -3.75 -1.95 3.16
N GLY A 66 -3.27 -3.19 3.08
CA GLY A 66 -1.91 -3.57 3.52
C GLY A 66 -0.85 -3.54 2.41
N LEU A 67 -1.24 -3.23 1.16
CA LEU A 67 -0.44 -3.37 -0.07
C LEU A 67 -0.04 -4.82 -0.37
N ASN A 68 0.90 -5.38 0.38
CA ASN A 68 1.31 -6.78 0.36
C ASN A 68 1.91 -7.18 1.72
N ALA A 69 2.13 -8.47 1.97
CA ALA A 69 2.71 -8.92 3.24
C ALA A 69 4.16 -8.44 3.45
N GLU A 70 4.93 -8.28 2.35
CA GLU A 70 6.31 -7.82 2.39
C GLU A 70 6.45 -6.39 2.94
N SER A 71 5.46 -5.51 2.71
CA SER A 71 5.43 -4.13 3.25
C SER A 71 5.36 -4.07 4.79
N GLY A 72 5.06 -5.18 5.46
CA GLY A 72 5.13 -5.34 6.92
C GLY A 72 6.10 -6.44 7.37
N GLY A 73 6.98 -6.89 6.49
CA GLY A 73 7.88 -8.03 6.71
C GLY A 73 9.19 -7.69 7.41
N ARG A 74 9.95 -8.74 7.76
CA ARG A 74 11.34 -8.59 8.19
C ARG A 74 12.22 -8.23 7.00
N ALA A 75 13.08 -7.24 7.21
CA ALA A 75 14.04 -6.78 6.22
C ALA A 75 15.40 -7.50 6.36
N HIS A 76 16.15 -7.63 5.26
CA HIS A 76 17.54 -8.12 5.31
C HIS A 76 18.46 -7.16 6.08
N ALA A 77 18.22 -5.85 5.97
CA ALA A 77 18.91 -4.78 6.68
C ALA A 77 17.89 -3.77 7.25
N GLY A 78 18.26 -2.98 8.27
CA GLY A 78 17.37 -1.96 8.86
C GLY A 78 16.19 -2.52 9.67
N GLY A 79 16.16 -3.82 9.98
CA GLY A 79 15.17 -4.45 10.85
C GLY A 79 13.91 -4.90 10.12
N CYS A 80 13.01 -3.99 9.77
CA CYS A 80 11.74 -4.32 9.13
C CYS A 80 11.33 -3.35 8.02
N HIS A 81 10.29 -3.75 7.30
CA HIS A 81 9.52 -2.93 6.37
C HIS A 81 8.27 -2.43 7.10
N PHE A 82 7.87 -1.18 6.87
CA PHE A 82 6.70 -0.62 7.57
C PHE A 82 5.94 0.43 6.74
N LEU A 83 4.65 0.55 7.05
CA LEU A 83 3.77 1.60 6.56
C LEU A 83 3.82 2.82 7.51
N MET A 84 3.63 4.02 6.96
CA MET A 84 3.61 5.29 7.69
C MET A 84 2.48 6.17 7.15
N ALA A 85 1.82 6.94 8.02
CA ALA A 85 0.89 7.98 7.61
C ALA A 85 1.66 9.26 7.25
N GLY A 86 1.24 9.95 6.20
CA GLY A 86 1.91 11.16 5.69
C GLY A 86 3.21 10.87 4.94
N ARG A 87 4.06 11.90 4.87
CA ARG A 87 5.42 11.85 4.31
C ARG A 87 6.47 11.94 5.44
N PRO A 88 7.69 11.39 5.24
CA PRO A 88 8.77 11.56 6.21
C PRO A 88 9.19 13.03 6.32
N GLY A 89 9.35 13.51 7.55
CA GLY A 89 9.71 14.92 7.80
C GLY A 89 8.64 15.91 7.30
N ALA A 90 8.97 17.20 7.24
CA ALA A 90 8.04 18.22 6.76
C ALA A 90 7.97 18.30 5.22
N THR A 91 9.01 17.83 4.52
CA THR A 91 9.20 18.00 3.07
C THR A 91 8.99 16.71 2.27
N GLY A 92 8.99 15.55 2.93
CA GLY A 92 9.16 14.24 2.28
C GLY A 92 10.62 13.77 2.20
N ASP A 93 11.57 14.54 2.71
CA ASP A 93 12.99 14.18 2.76
C ASP A 93 13.41 13.64 4.14
N ALA A 94 14.01 12.45 4.18
CA ALA A 94 14.63 11.86 5.37
C ALA A 94 16.10 12.31 5.58
N GLY A 95 16.68 13.03 4.60
CA GLY A 95 18.06 13.48 4.59
C GLY A 95 19.07 12.42 4.12
N GLY A 96 18.64 11.42 3.35
CA GLY A 96 19.51 10.38 2.79
C GLY A 96 19.03 8.93 3.00
N SER A 97 19.64 8.01 2.27
CA SER A 97 19.47 6.55 2.43
C SER A 97 20.09 6.09 3.75
N ARG A 98 19.28 5.99 4.80
CA ARG A 98 19.71 5.57 6.15
C ARG A 98 18.59 4.89 6.93
N VAL A 99 18.95 4.02 7.86
CA VAL A 99 17.99 3.47 8.82
C VAL A 99 17.50 4.58 9.74
N TRP A 100 16.18 4.65 9.97
CA TRP A 100 15.57 5.65 10.83
C TRP A 100 15.52 5.20 12.30
N THR A 101 15.55 6.18 13.19
CA THR A 101 15.48 6.05 14.64
C THR A 101 14.27 6.81 15.20
N ALA A 102 13.88 6.54 16.45
CA ALA A 102 12.81 7.31 17.11
C ALA A 102 13.12 8.82 17.17
N ALA A 103 14.41 9.15 17.37
CA ALA A 103 14.90 10.52 17.51
C ALA A 103 14.81 11.33 16.21
N ASP A 104 14.67 10.68 15.05
CA ASP A 104 14.53 11.37 13.76
C ASP A 104 13.17 12.05 13.58
N GLY A 105 12.13 11.62 14.31
CA GLY A 105 10.78 12.18 14.19
C GLY A 105 10.11 12.01 12.81
N LEU A 106 10.67 11.16 11.94
CA LEU A 106 10.20 10.96 10.57
C LEU A 106 8.92 10.11 10.48
N TYR A 107 8.73 9.17 11.42
CA TYR A 107 7.59 8.27 11.41
C TYR A 107 6.34 8.87 12.06
N ARG A 108 5.18 8.64 11.44
CA ARG A 108 3.86 8.92 11.99
C ARG A 108 2.94 7.72 11.80
N ALA A 109 2.18 7.37 12.83
CA ALA A 109 1.08 6.41 12.73
C ALA A 109 -0.27 7.08 12.40
N THR A 110 -0.33 8.42 12.39
CA THR A 110 -1.51 9.20 11.99
C THR A 110 -1.05 10.52 11.38
N ASP A 111 -1.66 10.90 10.26
CA ASP A 111 -1.47 12.19 9.57
C ASP A 111 -2.78 12.60 8.90
N GLY A 112 -3.42 13.66 9.37
CA GLY A 112 -4.77 14.05 8.94
C GLY A 112 -5.79 12.91 9.09
N ALA A 113 -6.44 12.54 7.97
CA ALA A 113 -7.41 11.44 7.89
C ALA A 113 -6.76 10.05 7.68
N VAL A 114 -5.42 9.98 7.60
CA VAL A 114 -4.67 8.74 7.38
C VAL A 114 -4.18 8.18 8.71
N ARG A 115 -4.36 6.87 8.91
CA ARG A 115 -3.84 6.10 10.04
C ARG A 115 -3.11 4.86 9.55
N VAL A 116 -2.11 4.42 10.30
CA VAL A 116 -1.56 3.06 10.17
C VAL A 116 -2.17 2.23 11.29
N THR A 117 -2.97 1.23 10.95
CA THR A 117 -3.63 0.35 11.93
C THR A 117 -3.11 -1.08 11.83
N VAL A 118 -3.15 -1.80 12.95
CA VAL A 118 -2.81 -3.22 13.05
C VAL A 118 -4.03 -3.96 13.59
N PRO A 119 -4.44 -5.09 12.98
CA PRO A 119 -5.57 -5.87 13.47
C PRO A 119 -5.49 -6.22 14.97
N ASP A 120 -6.62 -6.12 15.67
CA ASP A 120 -6.75 -6.41 17.10
C ASP A 120 -8.10 -7.06 17.47
N GLY A 121 -8.81 -7.61 16.49
CA GLY A 121 -10.17 -8.16 16.63
C GLY A 121 -11.30 -7.14 16.46
N SER A 122 -11.03 -5.84 16.57
CA SER A 122 -11.99 -4.80 16.18
C SER A 122 -11.95 -4.55 14.66
N PRO A 123 -13.01 -3.99 14.05
CA PRO A 123 -12.97 -3.57 12.65
C PRO A 123 -11.86 -2.54 12.38
N ASP A 124 -11.66 -1.57 13.28
CA ASP A 124 -10.71 -0.47 13.04
C ASP A 124 -9.25 -0.87 13.26
N GLY A 125 -9.02 -1.91 14.06
CA GLY A 125 -7.70 -2.23 14.57
C GLY A 125 -7.20 -1.18 15.58
N ARG A 126 -6.03 -1.44 16.14
CA ARG A 126 -5.30 -0.44 16.94
C ARG A 126 -4.40 0.40 16.05
N VAL A 127 -4.21 1.67 16.38
CA VAL A 127 -3.20 2.50 15.72
C VAL A 127 -1.80 1.97 16.06
N ALA A 128 -0.92 1.88 15.07
CA ALA A 128 0.47 1.49 15.26
C ALA A 128 1.27 2.53 16.05
N SER A 129 2.46 2.18 16.50
CA SER A 129 3.44 3.12 17.03
C SER A 129 4.82 2.88 16.40
N TRP A 130 5.77 3.75 16.70
CA TRP A 130 7.16 3.49 16.32
C TRP A 130 7.63 2.13 16.84
N ASP A 131 7.42 1.83 18.13
CA ASP A 131 7.93 0.61 18.76
C ASP A 131 7.24 -0.66 18.24
N THR A 132 5.95 -0.58 17.88
CA THR A 132 5.20 -1.74 17.39
C THR A 132 5.30 -1.94 15.87
N ARG A 133 5.91 -1.03 15.10
CA ARG A 133 5.93 -1.10 13.62
C ARG A 133 6.60 -2.38 13.06
N CYS A 134 7.55 -2.94 13.81
CA CYS A 134 8.24 -4.18 13.48
C CYS A 134 7.71 -5.40 14.27
N GLN A 135 6.47 -5.34 14.75
CA GLN A 135 5.80 -6.42 15.49
C GLN A 135 4.57 -6.92 14.74
N THR A 136 4.28 -8.22 14.89
CA THR A 136 3.03 -8.87 14.51
C THR A 136 1.84 -8.31 15.32
N PRO A 137 0.58 -8.60 14.94
CA PRO A 137 -0.58 -8.24 15.73
C PRO A 137 -0.50 -8.65 17.20
N ASP A 138 0.08 -9.80 17.51
CA ASP A 138 0.29 -10.35 18.85
C ASP A 138 1.60 -9.89 19.54
N GLY A 139 2.29 -8.89 18.99
CA GLY A 139 3.44 -8.23 19.65
C GLY A 139 4.78 -8.95 19.50
N ARG A 140 4.86 -10.07 18.77
CA ARG A 140 6.13 -10.74 18.46
C ARG A 140 6.89 -9.97 17.37
N PRO A 141 8.23 -9.97 17.36
CA PRO A 141 8.99 -9.41 16.24
C PRO A 141 8.65 -10.10 14.91
N VAL A 142 8.65 -9.34 13.81
CA VAL A 142 8.47 -9.89 12.45
C VAL A 142 9.65 -10.76 12.02
N GLY A 143 9.39 -11.81 11.24
CA GLY A 143 10.41 -12.77 10.80
C GLY A 143 9.83 -14.02 10.13
N GLY A 144 10.53 -14.53 9.11
CA GLY A 144 9.98 -15.58 8.24
C GLY A 144 8.69 -15.08 7.58
N ASP A 145 7.61 -15.83 7.74
CA ASP A 145 6.27 -15.45 7.25
C ASP A 145 5.47 -14.60 8.26
N ALA A 146 6.00 -14.36 9.45
CA ALA A 146 5.35 -13.51 10.46
C ALA A 146 5.57 -12.03 10.11
N VAL A 147 4.50 -11.35 9.71
CA VAL A 147 4.48 -9.93 9.29
C VAL A 147 3.62 -9.08 10.22
N SER A 148 3.80 -7.75 10.19
CA SER A 148 3.05 -6.83 11.08
C SER A 148 1.56 -6.78 10.80
N GLN A 149 1.12 -7.18 9.60
CA GLN A 149 -0.25 -7.03 9.09
C GLN A 149 -0.77 -5.58 9.14
N ALA A 150 0.14 -4.60 9.21
CA ALA A 150 -0.22 -3.19 9.20
C ALA A 150 -0.99 -2.83 7.93
N ARG A 151 -1.99 -1.98 8.07
CA ARG A 151 -2.81 -1.43 6.98
C ARG A 151 -2.77 0.09 7.06
N VAL A 152 -2.82 0.75 5.91
CA VAL A 152 -3.24 2.16 5.87
C VAL A 152 -4.76 2.21 5.90
N SER A 153 -5.31 3.05 6.79
CA SER A 153 -6.72 3.43 6.88
C SER A 153 -6.81 4.90 6.46
N LEU A 154 -7.57 5.20 5.41
CA LEU A 154 -7.83 6.56 4.93
C LEU A 154 -9.34 6.83 5.01
N ARG A 155 -9.75 7.76 5.88
CA ARG A 155 -11.16 8.13 6.11
C ARG A 155 -11.55 9.41 5.36
N GLY A 156 -12.82 9.83 5.48
CA GLY A 156 -13.31 11.06 4.84
C GLY A 156 -13.43 10.98 3.31
N GLY A 157 -13.48 9.76 2.75
CA GLY A 157 -13.65 9.56 1.31
C GLY A 157 -15.01 10.05 0.83
N THR A 158 -15.03 10.79 -0.27
CA THR A 158 -16.27 11.33 -0.86
C THR A 158 -16.50 10.77 -2.25
N GLY A 159 -17.78 10.63 -2.65
CA GLY A 159 -18.11 10.13 -3.98
C GLY A 159 -19.50 9.51 -4.07
N VAL A 160 -19.65 8.49 -4.91
CA VAL A 160 -20.94 7.83 -5.21
C VAL A 160 -20.75 6.32 -5.34
N ALA A 161 -21.63 5.55 -4.71
CA ALA A 161 -21.82 4.12 -4.98
C ALA A 161 -23.17 3.92 -5.67
N ASP A 162 -23.22 3.09 -6.71
CA ASP A 162 -24.47 2.61 -7.28
C ASP A 162 -24.50 1.08 -7.16
N LEU A 163 -25.32 0.59 -6.24
CA LEU A 163 -25.37 -0.83 -5.89
C LEU A 163 -26.08 -1.67 -6.96
N ASP A 164 -26.96 -1.04 -7.75
CA ASP A 164 -27.76 -1.73 -8.76
C ASP A 164 -26.97 -1.84 -10.08
N ALA A 165 -26.22 -0.78 -10.43
CA ALA A 165 -25.30 -0.77 -11.55
C ALA A 165 -23.90 -1.36 -11.22
N GLY A 166 -23.63 -1.69 -9.96
CA GLY A 166 -22.34 -2.24 -9.52
C GLY A 166 -21.17 -1.25 -9.63
N THR A 167 -21.42 0.07 -9.61
CA THR A 167 -20.39 1.10 -9.80
C THR A 167 -19.99 1.76 -8.50
N LEU A 168 -18.73 2.18 -8.40
CA LEU A 168 -18.20 2.87 -7.23
C LEU A 168 -17.18 3.92 -7.64
N GLN A 169 -17.36 5.15 -7.19
CA GLN A 169 -16.37 6.22 -7.33
C GLN A 169 -16.13 6.84 -5.96
N VAL A 170 -14.87 6.83 -5.50
CA VAL A 170 -14.48 7.45 -4.22
C VAL A 170 -13.15 8.15 -4.40
N ASP A 171 -13.05 9.36 -3.86
CA ASP A 171 -11.83 10.15 -3.76
C ASP A 171 -11.51 10.41 -2.29
N TRP A 172 -10.27 10.13 -1.89
CA TRP A 172 -9.73 10.42 -0.56
C TRP A 172 -8.67 11.50 -0.65
N THR A 173 -8.59 12.34 0.39
CA THR A 173 -7.50 13.29 0.60
C THR A 173 -6.55 12.76 1.67
N GLY A 174 -5.25 12.77 1.41
CA GLY A 174 -4.25 12.31 2.37
C GLY A 174 -3.07 11.60 1.72
N THR A 175 -2.02 11.36 2.50
CA THR A 175 -0.82 10.66 2.04
C THR A 175 -0.47 9.51 2.96
N PHE A 176 0.07 8.42 2.41
CA PHE A 176 0.77 7.39 3.17
C PHE A 176 2.10 7.05 2.51
N SER A 177 3.07 6.58 3.29
CA SER A 177 4.38 6.14 2.83
C SER A 177 4.59 4.65 3.08
N VAL A 178 5.32 3.99 2.18
CA VAL A 178 5.87 2.64 2.35
C VAL A 178 7.37 2.76 2.52
N VAL A 179 7.91 2.15 3.57
CA VAL A 179 9.31 2.30 3.96
C VAL A 179 9.99 0.94 3.98
N TYR A 180 10.93 0.73 3.05
CA TYR A 180 11.74 -0.50 2.98
C TYR A 180 13.09 -0.32 3.69
N TYR A 181 13.68 -1.45 4.08
CA TYR A 181 14.90 -1.58 4.89
C TYR A 181 15.03 -0.56 6.05
N GLY A 182 13.97 -0.36 6.83
CA GLY A 182 13.99 0.54 7.98
C GLY A 182 14.21 2.03 7.70
N GLY A 183 14.19 2.46 6.43
CA GLY A 183 14.42 3.86 6.03
C GLY A 183 15.35 4.06 4.82
N LEU A 184 16.11 3.04 4.39
CA LEU A 184 17.07 3.17 3.28
C LEU A 184 16.42 3.54 1.93
N THR A 185 15.16 3.14 1.73
CA THR A 185 14.38 3.60 0.57
C THR A 185 12.89 3.61 0.93
N TYR A 186 12.16 4.55 0.32
CA TYR A 186 10.74 4.74 0.56
C TYR A 186 10.08 5.48 -0.60
N TRP A 187 8.76 5.41 -0.63
CA TRP A 187 7.90 6.21 -1.50
C TRP A 187 6.58 6.48 -0.80
N TRP A 188 5.77 7.38 -1.35
CA TRP A 188 4.45 7.74 -0.84
C TRP A 188 3.41 7.79 -1.96
N ALA A 189 2.16 7.49 -1.60
CA ALA A 189 0.98 7.75 -2.41
C ALA A 189 0.15 8.86 -1.75
N SER A 190 -0.21 9.86 -2.55
CA SER A 190 -1.06 10.98 -2.17
C SER A 190 -2.38 10.96 -2.96
N ASP A 191 -3.46 11.29 -2.26
CA ASP A 191 -4.83 11.48 -2.75
C ASP A 191 -5.37 10.33 -3.61
N PRO A 192 -5.60 9.13 -3.02
CA PRO A 192 -6.07 7.97 -3.75
C PRO A 192 -7.48 8.16 -4.32
N GLN A 193 -7.70 7.60 -5.52
CA GLN A 193 -8.95 7.64 -6.25
C GLN A 193 -9.32 6.23 -6.71
N LEU A 194 -10.45 5.71 -6.22
CA LEU A 194 -11.03 4.45 -6.65
C LEU A 194 -12.12 4.71 -7.69
N ARG A 195 -12.09 3.93 -8.78
CA ARG A 195 -13.16 3.88 -9.78
C ARG A 195 -13.46 2.42 -10.11
N VAL A 196 -14.73 2.02 -10.06
CA VAL A 196 -15.27 0.71 -10.47
C VAL A 196 -16.40 0.95 -11.46
N ALA A 197 -16.31 0.34 -12.64
CA ALA A 197 -17.30 0.42 -13.71
C ALA A 197 -18.31 -0.73 -13.63
N ALA A 198 -19.42 -0.62 -14.37
CA ALA A 198 -20.55 -1.56 -14.30
C ALA A 198 -20.23 -2.98 -14.83
N ASP A 199 -19.17 -3.14 -15.62
CA ASP A 199 -18.65 -4.45 -16.01
C ASP A 199 -17.86 -5.12 -14.86
N GLY A 200 -17.59 -4.37 -13.78
CA GLY A 200 -16.81 -4.75 -12.61
C GLY A 200 -15.28 -4.64 -12.82
N THR A 201 -14.82 -3.97 -13.87
CA THR A 201 -13.43 -3.48 -13.93
C THR A 201 -13.26 -2.32 -12.96
N GLY A 202 -12.09 -2.23 -12.32
CA GLY A 202 -11.81 -1.09 -11.45
C GLY A 202 -10.33 -0.79 -11.31
N THR A 203 -10.03 0.44 -10.89
CA THR A 203 -8.67 0.92 -10.63
C THR A 203 -8.63 1.73 -9.35
N LEU A 204 -7.60 1.49 -8.53
CA LEU A 204 -7.17 2.40 -7.48
C LEU A 204 -5.95 3.15 -8.00
N THR A 205 -6.04 4.47 -8.11
CA THR A 205 -4.95 5.35 -8.56
C THR A 205 -4.51 6.30 -7.46
N ALA A 206 -3.29 6.82 -7.52
CA ALA A 206 -2.82 7.87 -6.62
C ALA A 206 -1.70 8.69 -7.29
N THR A 207 -1.36 9.83 -6.70
CA THR A 207 -0.16 10.60 -7.04
C THR A 207 1.02 10.09 -6.23
N LEU A 208 1.99 9.48 -6.89
CA LEU A 208 3.17 8.90 -6.25
C LEU A 208 4.31 9.92 -6.18
N GLY A 209 5.12 9.84 -5.14
CA GLY A 209 6.39 10.55 -5.01
C GLY A 209 7.33 9.78 -4.08
N GLY A 210 8.60 10.16 -4.03
CA GLY A 210 9.62 9.42 -3.29
C GLY A 210 11.01 9.90 -3.63
N TYR A 211 12.01 9.12 -3.25
CA TYR A 211 13.41 9.38 -3.56
C TYR A 211 14.01 8.20 -4.32
N ALA A 212 14.89 8.52 -5.28
CA ALA A 212 15.74 7.57 -5.97
C ALA A 212 16.89 7.22 -5.02
N ALA A 213 16.96 5.95 -4.64
CA ALA A 213 18.02 5.38 -3.83
C ALA A 213 18.58 4.14 -4.55
N SER A 214 19.88 3.90 -4.40
CA SER A 214 20.54 2.72 -4.96
C SER A 214 21.04 1.81 -3.84
N ARG A 215 20.90 0.50 -4.05
CA ARG A 215 21.55 -0.52 -3.21
C ARG A 215 23.05 -0.58 -3.46
N ASP A 216 23.45 -0.29 -4.70
CA ASP A 216 24.83 -0.43 -5.17
C ASP A 216 25.61 0.89 -5.02
N ASP A 217 24.90 2.02 -4.81
CA ASP A 217 25.45 3.32 -4.42
C ASP A 217 24.58 3.96 -3.31
N ALA A 218 25.04 3.84 -2.06
CA ALA A 218 24.34 4.40 -0.90
C ALA A 218 24.37 5.94 -0.82
N SER A 219 25.11 6.63 -1.69
CA SER A 219 25.11 8.09 -1.79
C SER A 219 24.01 8.64 -2.72
N ALA A 220 23.40 7.79 -3.55
CA ALA A 220 22.29 8.16 -4.41
C ALA A 220 21.05 8.55 -3.56
N TRP A 221 20.65 9.81 -3.65
CA TRP A 221 19.47 10.36 -2.98
C TRP A 221 18.89 11.56 -3.72
N GLU A 222 17.99 11.31 -4.67
CA GLU A 222 17.40 12.37 -5.51
C GLU A 222 15.86 12.32 -5.48
N PRO A 223 15.16 13.46 -5.43
CA PRO A 223 13.70 13.48 -5.42
C PRO A 223 13.12 12.99 -6.76
N VAL A 224 12.22 12.00 -6.71
CA VAL A 224 11.53 11.49 -7.91
C VAL A 224 10.37 12.43 -8.27
N PRO A 225 10.27 12.92 -9.53
CA PRO A 225 9.18 13.77 -9.96
C PRO A 225 7.81 13.10 -9.74
N PRO A 226 6.88 13.77 -9.00
CA PRO A 226 5.58 13.19 -8.70
C PRO A 226 4.77 12.85 -9.94
N ARG A 227 4.08 11.70 -9.93
CA ARG A 227 3.28 11.23 -11.07
C ARG A 227 2.06 10.45 -10.63
N ARG A 228 0.97 10.54 -11.39
CA ARG A 228 -0.20 9.67 -11.17
C ARG A 228 0.07 8.28 -11.75
N ALA A 229 -0.29 7.24 -11.01
CA ALA A 229 -0.18 5.85 -11.45
C ALA A 229 -1.32 4.99 -10.87
N VAL A 230 -1.52 3.80 -11.45
CA VAL A 230 -2.47 2.79 -10.97
C VAL A 230 -1.79 1.95 -9.90
N LEU A 231 -2.21 2.09 -8.64
CA LEU A 231 -1.73 1.29 -7.50
C LEU A 231 -2.23 -0.15 -7.57
N ALA A 232 -3.47 -0.35 -8.03
CA ALA A 232 -4.11 -1.66 -8.12
C ALA A 232 -5.16 -1.69 -9.24
N ASP A 233 -5.09 -2.71 -10.09
CA ASP A 233 -6.17 -3.12 -10.98
C ASP A 233 -7.09 -4.10 -10.24
N LEU A 234 -8.41 -3.88 -10.32
CA LEU A 234 -9.42 -4.63 -9.58
C LEU A 234 -10.38 -5.35 -10.54
N ARG A 235 -10.92 -6.48 -10.09
CA ARG A 235 -12.04 -7.17 -10.75
C ARG A 235 -13.12 -7.50 -9.73
N VAL A 236 -14.06 -6.57 -9.58
CA VAL A 236 -15.23 -6.68 -8.71
C VAL A 236 -16.27 -7.57 -9.38
N ARG A 237 -16.77 -8.60 -8.68
CA ARG A 237 -17.84 -9.48 -9.18
C ARG A 237 -19.22 -8.94 -8.76
N ALA A 238 -20.26 -9.38 -9.47
CA ALA A 238 -21.64 -9.10 -9.07
C ALA A 238 -21.88 -9.57 -7.62
N GLY A 239 -22.36 -8.66 -6.77
CA GLY A 239 -22.58 -8.90 -5.34
C GLY A 239 -21.38 -8.68 -4.42
N GLU A 240 -20.16 -8.43 -4.92
CA GLU A 240 -19.00 -8.07 -4.06
C GLU A 240 -19.07 -6.61 -3.58
N LEU A 241 -19.65 -5.71 -4.38
CA LEU A 241 -20.04 -4.38 -3.92
C LEU A 241 -21.38 -4.49 -3.20
N THR A 242 -21.36 -4.24 -1.90
CA THR A 242 -22.53 -4.32 -1.01
C THR A 242 -22.85 -2.95 -0.40
N ALA A 243 -23.94 -2.90 0.34
CA ALA A 243 -24.35 -1.74 1.11
C ALA A 243 -23.41 -1.34 2.27
N SER A 244 -22.57 -2.25 2.76
CA SER A 244 -21.55 -1.95 3.78
C SER A 244 -20.24 -1.53 3.12
N GLY A 245 -19.86 -2.18 2.02
CA GLY A 245 -18.59 -1.95 1.36
C GLY A 245 -18.25 -2.94 0.25
N LEU A 246 -16.97 -2.94 -0.11
CA LEU A 246 -16.34 -3.83 -1.07
C LEU A 246 -15.08 -4.41 -0.43
N VAL A 247 -14.89 -5.72 -0.54
CA VAL A 247 -13.61 -6.39 -0.28
C VAL A 247 -13.21 -7.13 -1.56
N THR A 248 -12.06 -6.79 -2.13
CA THR A 248 -11.59 -7.40 -3.39
C THR A 248 -10.08 -7.49 -3.43
N THR A 249 -9.55 -8.55 -4.04
CA THR A 249 -8.09 -8.75 -4.18
C THR A 249 -7.62 -8.13 -5.49
N PRO A 250 -6.64 -7.20 -5.46
CA PRO A 250 -6.04 -6.68 -6.69
C PRO A 250 -5.46 -7.76 -7.59
N ARG A 251 -5.45 -7.50 -8.89
CA ARG A 251 -4.74 -8.34 -9.86
C ARG A 251 -3.24 -8.28 -9.56
N TYR A 252 -2.65 -9.45 -9.38
CA TYR A 252 -1.20 -9.63 -9.21
C TYR A 252 -0.76 -10.97 -9.79
N VAL A 253 -1.34 -12.09 -9.31
CA VAL A 253 -0.96 -13.43 -9.77
C VAL A 253 -1.30 -13.59 -11.25
N GLY A 254 -0.31 -14.07 -12.03
CA GLY A 254 -0.40 -14.19 -13.49
C GLY A 254 -0.27 -12.88 -14.26
N VAL A 255 0.00 -11.75 -13.62
CA VAL A 255 0.30 -10.47 -14.31
C VAL A 255 1.78 -10.44 -14.71
N GLU A 256 2.03 -10.13 -15.98
CA GLU A 256 3.37 -9.96 -16.54
C GLU A 256 3.87 -8.53 -16.28
N ALA A 257 5.15 -8.39 -15.92
CA ALA A 257 5.77 -7.09 -15.65
C ALA A 257 6.49 -6.46 -16.86
N GLY A 258 6.38 -7.06 -18.06
CA GLY A 258 7.19 -6.64 -19.21
C GLY A 258 8.68 -6.58 -18.89
N ASP A 259 9.34 -5.49 -19.27
CA ASP A 259 10.79 -5.31 -19.14
C ASP A 259 11.29 -4.98 -17.72
N HIS A 260 10.41 -4.97 -16.69
CA HIS A 260 10.80 -4.68 -15.29
C HIS A 260 11.59 -5.81 -14.58
N GLY A 261 12.16 -6.77 -15.31
CA GLY A 261 13.05 -7.79 -14.77
C GLY A 261 12.36 -8.91 -13.97
N GLN A 262 11.12 -9.27 -14.32
CA GLN A 262 10.40 -10.38 -13.71
C GLN A 262 11.10 -11.71 -14.00
N SER A 263 11.20 -12.55 -12.96
CA SER A 263 11.70 -13.91 -13.10
C SER A 263 10.83 -14.76 -14.03
N ALA A 264 11.38 -15.79 -14.65
CA ALA A 264 10.60 -16.74 -15.44
C ALA A 264 9.53 -17.44 -14.57
N ARG A 265 8.33 -17.62 -15.12
CA ARG A 265 7.29 -18.44 -14.49
C ARG A 265 7.69 -19.91 -14.53
N THR A 266 7.48 -20.60 -13.41
CA THR A 266 7.74 -22.03 -13.21
C THR A 266 6.58 -22.65 -12.43
N PRO A 267 6.39 -23.98 -12.45
CA PRO A 267 5.39 -24.63 -11.60
C PRO A 267 5.58 -24.37 -10.10
N ALA A 268 6.80 -24.08 -9.66
CA ALA A 268 7.12 -23.83 -8.24
C ALA A 268 6.77 -22.40 -7.77
N ASN A 269 6.78 -21.41 -8.68
CA ASN A 269 6.42 -20.03 -8.35
C ASN A 269 5.01 -19.63 -8.82
N GLU A 270 4.37 -20.39 -9.70
CA GLU A 270 3.03 -20.12 -10.25
C GLU A 270 1.99 -19.58 -9.25
N PRO A 271 1.83 -20.09 -8.01
CA PRO A 271 0.81 -19.59 -7.08
C PRO A 271 0.98 -18.13 -6.63
N TYR A 272 2.20 -17.59 -6.75
CA TYR A 272 2.58 -16.23 -6.35
C TYR A 272 3.38 -15.50 -7.43
N TRP A 273 3.50 -16.07 -8.64
CA TRP A 273 4.17 -15.43 -9.76
C TRP A 273 3.26 -14.35 -10.33
N GLY A 274 3.74 -13.12 -10.38
CA GLY A 274 2.89 -11.97 -10.65
C GLY A 274 3.62 -10.64 -10.54
N ALA A 275 2.85 -9.57 -10.73
CA ALA A 275 3.31 -8.19 -10.77
C ALA A 275 2.19 -7.21 -10.41
N PHE A 276 2.55 -6.09 -9.80
CA PHE A 276 1.68 -4.91 -9.71
C PHE A 276 1.53 -4.21 -11.08
N PRO A 277 0.57 -3.27 -11.25
CA PRO A 277 0.32 -2.62 -12.54
C PRO A 277 1.55 -1.91 -13.13
N ALA A 278 1.71 -1.95 -14.45
CA ALA A 278 2.89 -1.42 -15.15
C ALA A 278 3.23 0.04 -14.78
N SER A 279 2.25 0.95 -14.77
CA SER A 279 2.47 2.36 -14.40
C SER A 279 2.99 2.58 -12.97
N PHE A 280 2.74 1.62 -12.07
CA PHE A 280 3.33 1.62 -10.74
C PHE A 280 4.76 1.07 -10.77
N LEU A 281 5.03 0.01 -11.52
CA LEU A 281 6.39 -0.51 -11.71
C LEU A 281 7.33 0.48 -12.41
N ASP A 282 6.83 1.25 -13.38
CA ASP A 282 7.52 2.40 -13.98
C ASP A 282 7.99 3.40 -12.93
N PHE A 283 7.12 3.74 -11.97
CA PHE A 283 7.48 4.62 -10.86
C PHE A 283 8.46 3.95 -9.90
N GLN A 284 8.20 2.70 -9.51
CA GLN A 284 9.04 1.97 -8.55
C GLN A 284 10.46 1.76 -9.07
N THR A 285 10.64 1.67 -10.40
CA THR A 285 11.95 1.58 -11.07
C THR A 285 12.80 2.82 -10.78
N LEU A 286 12.21 4.01 -10.75
CA LEU A 286 12.92 5.25 -10.42
C LEU A 286 13.35 5.33 -8.96
N THR A 287 12.62 4.66 -8.07
CA THR A 287 12.95 4.60 -6.63
C THR A 287 13.85 3.41 -6.26
N GLY A 288 14.23 2.57 -7.23
CA GLY A 288 15.02 1.34 -6.99
C GLY A 288 14.24 0.19 -6.33
N GLN A 289 12.90 0.25 -6.30
CA GLN A 289 12.06 -0.64 -5.47
C GLN A 289 11.22 -1.65 -6.28
N SER A 290 11.32 -1.72 -7.62
CA SER A 290 10.48 -2.62 -8.47
C SER A 290 10.48 -4.08 -8.01
N GLY A 291 11.61 -4.59 -7.50
CA GLY A 291 11.74 -5.95 -7.01
C GLY A 291 10.81 -6.32 -5.83
N TYR A 292 10.20 -5.35 -5.14
CA TYR A 292 9.19 -5.60 -4.09
C TYR A 292 7.77 -5.82 -4.62
N TRP A 293 7.56 -5.55 -5.91
CA TRP A 293 6.24 -5.40 -6.53
C TRP A 293 6.04 -6.38 -7.70
N LEU A 294 6.96 -7.32 -7.88
CA LEU A 294 6.92 -8.37 -8.89
C LEU A 294 7.72 -9.60 -8.42
N ALA A 295 7.45 -10.75 -9.04
CA ALA A 295 8.14 -12.00 -8.75
C ALA A 295 9.60 -12.00 -9.27
N THR A 296 10.58 -12.01 -8.36
CA THR A 296 12.02 -11.91 -8.67
C THR A 296 12.76 -13.26 -8.65
N GLY A 297 12.08 -14.36 -8.34
CA GLY A 297 12.68 -15.67 -8.10
C GLY A 297 13.29 -15.82 -6.71
N GLY A 298 12.92 -14.94 -5.77
CA GLY A 298 13.46 -14.90 -4.41
C GLY A 298 12.49 -15.42 -3.36
N GLU A 299 13.01 -15.85 -2.21
CA GLU A 299 12.21 -16.41 -1.08
C GLU A 299 11.13 -15.45 -0.53
N ALA A 300 11.24 -14.15 -0.81
CA ALA A 300 10.25 -13.15 -0.43
C ALA A 300 9.03 -13.07 -1.37
N ASP A 301 9.11 -13.65 -2.58
CA ASP A 301 8.05 -13.53 -3.61
C ASP A 301 6.63 -13.91 -3.13
N PRO A 302 6.43 -14.97 -2.32
CA PRO A 302 5.10 -15.29 -1.78
C PRO A 302 4.47 -14.15 -0.97
N ARG A 303 5.29 -13.31 -0.32
CA ARG A 303 4.82 -12.15 0.48
C ARG A 303 4.55 -10.90 -0.37
N LYS A 304 4.95 -10.89 -1.65
CA LYS A 304 4.76 -9.74 -2.56
C LYS A 304 3.37 -9.71 -3.19
N VAL A 305 2.62 -10.82 -3.14
CA VAL A 305 1.24 -10.91 -3.64
C VAL A 305 0.39 -9.81 -3.02
N ALA A 306 -0.38 -9.11 -3.88
CA ALA A 306 -1.22 -7.99 -3.45
C ALA A 306 -2.25 -8.42 -2.39
N ALA A 307 -2.25 -7.71 -1.27
CA ALA A 307 -3.23 -7.90 -0.20
C ALA A 307 -4.62 -7.38 -0.64
N PRO A 308 -5.72 -7.94 -0.12
CA PRO A 308 -7.07 -7.43 -0.37
C PRO A 308 -7.22 -5.95 -0.03
N VAL A 309 -7.90 -5.22 -0.92
CA VAL A 309 -8.38 -3.86 -0.69
C VAL A 309 -9.76 -3.95 -0.06
N THR A 310 -9.95 -3.25 1.06
CA THR A 310 -11.27 -3.08 1.68
C THR A 310 -11.70 -1.63 1.55
N VAL A 311 -12.94 -1.41 1.13
CA VAL A 311 -13.57 -0.10 1.02
C VAL A 311 -14.87 -0.13 1.79
N ARG A 312 -14.97 0.66 2.85
CA ARG A 312 -16.20 0.82 3.63
C ARG A 312 -16.94 2.03 3.09
N LEU A 313 -18.23 1.89 2.79
CA LEU A 313 -19.05 3.03 2.33
C LEU A 313 -19.30 4.05 3.46
N ARG A 314 -19.03 3.66 4.71
CA ARG A 314 -18.99 4.51 5.90
C ARG A 314 -17.86 4.04 6.83
N ALA A 315 -16.97 4.95 7.22
CA ALA A 315 -15.84 4.67 8.10
C ALA A 315 -16.27 4.02 9.42
N GLY A 316 -15.43 3.13 9.93
CA GLY A 316 -15.72 2.34 11.14
C GLY A 316 -16.83 1.29 11.01
N SER A 317 -17.45 1.14 9.83
CA SER A 317 -18.47 0.10 9.60
C SER A 317 -17.81 -1.20 9.14
N ALA A 318 -18.16 -2.33 9.76
CA ALA A 318 -17.70 -3.64 9.28
C ALA A 318 -18.24 -3.94 7.88
N VAL A 319 -17.45 -4.66 7.08
CA VAL A 319 -17.81 -5.11 5.72
C VAL A 319 -17.64 -6.62 5.64
N ASP A 320 -18.55 -7.29 4.93
CA ASP A 320 -18.52 -8.73 4.77
C ASP A 320 -17.25 -9.18 4.03
N GLY A 321 -16.62 -10.25 4.52
CA GLY A 321 -15.33 -10.72 4.01
C GLY A 321 -14.10 -9.92 4.48
N GLU A 322 -14.27 -8.83 5.25
CA GLU A 322 -13.13 -8.14 5.85
C GLU A 322 -12.45 -9.03 6.89
N GLN A 323 -11.16 -9.34 6.68
CA GLN A 323 -10.38 -10.09 7.65
C GLN A 323 -10.02 -9.20 8.85
N THR A 324 -10.76 -9.32 9.95
CA THR A 324 -10.26 -8.98 11.28
C THR A 324 -9.43 -10.16 11.82
N ALA A 325 -8.14 -9.92 12.13
CA ALA A 325 -7.37 -10.94 12.84
C ALA A 325 -7.97 -11.13 14.25
N PRO A 326 -7.86 -12.32 14.87
CA PRO A 326 -8.42 -12.58 16.18
C PRO A 326 -7.99 -11.54 17.22
N ALA A 327 -8.90 -11.20 18.15
CA ALA A 327 -8.57 -10.31 19.24
C ALA A 327 -7.40 -10.85 20.05
N VAL A 328 -6.30 -10.09 20.10
CA VAL A 328 -5.15 -10.44 20.92
C VAL A 328 -5.54 -10.16 22.37
N VAL A 329 -5.90 -11.22 23.09
CA VAL A 329 -6.10 -11.15 24.53
C VAL A 329 -4.78 -10.68 25.13
N ALA A 330 -4.77 -9.45 25.67
CA ALA A 330 -3.60 -8.93 26.36
C ALA A 330 -3.23 -9.91 27.49
N PRO A 331 -1.96 -10.34 27.59
CA PRO A 331 -1.55 -11.14 28.73
C PRO A 331 -1.85 -10.34 30.02
N PRO A 332 -2.35 -10.98 31.09
CA PRO A 332 -2.65 -10.28 32.31
C PRO A 332 -1.38 -9.57 32.81
N SER A 333 -1.53 -8.32 33.27
CA SER A 333 -0.43 -7.55 33.88
C SER A 333 -0.06 -8.11 35.26
N GLY A 334 0.48 -9.33 35.26
CA GLY A 334 1.35 -9.81 36.32
C GLY A 334 2.76 -9.31 36.03
N ALA A 335 3.33 -8.54 36.97
CA ALA A 335 4.72 -8.16 36.90
C ALA A 335 5.60 -9.42 37.00
N VAL A 336 6.04 -9.94 35.85
CA VAL A 336 7.04 -11.00 35.81
C VAL A 336 8.35 -10.38 36.27
N ALA A 337 8.72 -10.63 37.53
CA ALA A 337 10.02 -10.25 38.05
C ALA A 337 11.10 -10.88 37.16
N GLN A 338 11.87 -10.03 36.49
CA GLN A 338 12.98 -10.44 35.63
C GLN A 338 13.96 -11.27 36.48
N PRO A 339 14.30 -12.52 36.09
CA PRO A 339 15.28 -13.30 36.82
C PRO A 339 16.61 -12.54 36.86
N ALA A 340 17.13 -12.30 38.06
CA ALA A 340 18.40 -11.63 38.24
C ALA A 340 19.50 -12.43 37.53
N GLN A 341 20.24 -11.79 36.61
CA GLN A 341 21.41 -12.41 36.00
C GLN A 341 22.42 -12.77 37.10
N PRO A 342 22.94 -14.00 37.16
CA PRO A 342 24.05 -14.33 38.05
C PRO A 342 25.26 -13.45 37.70
N ALA A 343 25.80 -12.76 38.69
CA ALA A 343 27.03 -11.97 38.51
C ALA A 343 28.18 -12.89 38.08
N ALA A 344 28.89 -12.51 37.01
CA ALA A 344 30.06 -13.25 36.57
C ALA A 344 31.18 -13.20 37.63
N PRO A 345 31.77 -14.33 38.04
CA PRO A 345 32.87 -14.31 38.99
C PRO A 345 34.13 -13.74 38.32
N ALA A 346 34.74 -12.74 38.97
CA ALA A 346 36.02 -12.19 38.54
C ALA A 346 37.10 -13.30 38.54
N ARG A 347 37.72 -13.53 37.38
CA ARG A 347 38.85 -14.46 37.26
C ARG A 347 40.17 -13.72 37.37
N THR A 348 40.85 -13.91 38.50
CA THR A 348 42.25 -13.53 38.71
C THR A 348 43.13 -14.16 37.64
N VAL A 349 44.00 -13.36 37.02
CA VAL A 349 45.00 -13.86 36.07
C VAL A 349 46.12 -14.57 36.83
N ALA A 350 46.29 -15.87 36.60
CA ALA A 350 47.45 -16.63 37.06
C ALA A 350 48.10 -17.29 35.84
N SER A 351 49.30 -16.81 35.48
CA SER A 351 50.08 -17.38 34.39
C SER A 351 50.71 -18.70 34.81
N ARG A 352 50.49 -19.78 34.04
CA ARG A 352 51.30 -20.99 34.12
C ARG A 352 51.37 -21.68 32.76
N ALA A 353 52.56 -21.73 32.19
CA ALA A 353 52.82 -22.45 30.96
C ALA A 353 52.84 -23.98 31.21
N ALA A 354 52.19 -24.74 30.34
CA ALA A 354 52.40 -26.17 30.17
C ALA A 354 52.02 -26.58 28.73
N SER A 355 52.95 -27.23 28.04
CA SER A 355 52.84 -27.58 26.62
C SER A 355 52.12 -28.92 26.42
N SER A 356 51.33 -29.05 25.36
CA SER A 356 50.87 -30.35 24.82
C SER A 356 50.43 -30.23 23.35
N PRO A 357 50.40 -31.35 22.59
CA PRO A 357 50.89 -31.33 21.21
C PRO A 357 49.84 -31.00 20.14
N LEU A 358 50.34 -30.52 19.01
CA LEU A 358 49.61 -30.41 17.74
C LEU A 358 49.22 -31.81 17.22
N ALA A 359 47.92 -32.05 17.10
CA ALA A 359 47.42 -33.13 16.24
C ALA A 359 47.53 -32.70 14.77
N ALA A 360 48.21 -33.50 13.95
CA ALA A 360 48.42 -33.18 12.54
C ALA A 360 47.12 -33.32 11.74
N VAL A 361 46.76 -32.28 10.99
CA VAL A 361 45.73 -32.33 9.95
C VAL A 361 46.44 -32.62 8.62
N PRO A 362 46.00 -33.60 7.80
CA PRO A 362 46.66 -33.91 6.53
C PRO A 362 46.49 -32.74 5.55
N ALA A 363 47.61 -32.27 5.00
CA ALA A 363 47.62 -31.22 3.99
C ALA A 363 47.14 -31.76 2.64
N LEU A 364 46.00 -31.25 2.15
CA LEU A 364 45.66 -31.37 0.73
C LEU A 364 46.50 -30.36 -0.06
N ALA A 365 47.19 -30.86 -1.09
CA ALA A 365 48.15 -30.07 -1.86
C ALA A 365 47.48 -28.92 -2.62
N GLN A 366 48.05 -27.72 -2.51
CA GLN A 366 47.67 -26.56 -3.30
C GLN A 366 48.22 -26.69 -4.72
N GLY A 367 47.42 -27.23 -5.64
CA GLY A 367 47.61 -27.03 -7.08
C GLY A 367 46.97 -25.70 -7.52
N PRO A 368 47.57 -24.92 -8.43
CA PRO A 368 46.97 -23.69 -8.91
C PRO A 368 45.76 -23.99 -9.80
N ALA A 369 44.56 -23.72 -9.29
CA ALA A 369 43.35 -23.71 -10.10
C ALA A 369 43.38 -22.49 -11.04
N ALA A 370 43.76 -22.72 -12.30
CA ALA A 370 43.69 -21.70 -13.33
C ALA A 370 42.22 -21.43 -13.68
N PHE A 371 41.71 -20.26 -13.26
CA PHE A 371 40.43 -19.77 -13.75
C PHE A 371 40.55 -19.35 -15.21
N ALA A 372 39.70 -19.91 -16.07
CA ALA A 372 39.64 -19.50 -17.47
C ALA A 372 39.14 -18.07 -17.58
N VAL A 373 39.99 -17.18 -18.11
CA VAL A 373 39.59 -15.82 -18.48
C VAL A 373 38.69 -15.91 -19.72
N PRO A 374 37.47 -15.33 -19.72
CA PRO A 374 36.68 -15.26 -20.95
C PRO A 374 37.43 -14.40 -21.97
N ALA A 375 37.66 -14.96 -23.15
CA ALA A 375 38.39 -14.27 -24.21
C ALA A 375 37.64 -12.99 -24.62
N THR A 376 38.38 -11.89 -24.77
CA THR A 376 37.89 -10.67 -25.43
C THR A 376 37.42 -11.00 -26.84
N ALA A 377 36.11 -10.89 -27.07
CA ALA A 377 35.53 -11.02 -28.41
C ALA A 377 35.84 -9.77 -29.24
N THR A 378 36.77 -9.90 -30.18
CA THR A 378 37.12 -8.81 -31.12
C THR A 378 36.01 -8.63 -32.15
N PHE A 379 35.16 -7.61 -31.98
CA PHE A 379 34.11 -7.31 -32.96
C PHE A 379 34.70 -6.61 -34.20
N SER A 380 35.06 -7.39 -35.22
CA SER A 380 35.44 -6.88 -36.54
C SER A 380 34.18 -6.57 -37.34
N GLY A 381 33.69 -5.34 -37.25
CA GLY A 381 32.42 -4.97 -37.89
C GLY A 381 32.49 -4.82 -39.41
N ALA A 382 31.36 -5.09 -40.07
CA ALA A 382 30.96 -4.33 -41.25
C ALA A 382 30.16 -3.11 -40.75
N ARG A 383 30.54 -1.89 -41.15
CA ARG A 383 29.77 -0.68 -40.83
C ARG A 383 28.60 -0.57 -41.80
N THR A 384 27.38 -0.70 -41.31
CA THR A 384 26.17 -0.26 -42.01
C THR A 384 25.72 1.08 -41.44
N ASP A 385 25.72 2.11 -42.27
CA ASP A 385 25.30 3.46 -41.89
C ASP A 385 23.80 3.47 -41.51
N LEU A 386 23.51 3.79 -40.26
CA LEU A 386 22.16 4.09 -39.77
C LEU A 386 21.97 5.60 -39.55
N VAL A 387 22.33 6.38 -40.57
CA VAL A 387 21.92 7.78 -40.75
C VAL A 387 21.45 7.98 -42.19
N GLY A 388 20.15 7.79 -42.43
CA GLY A 388 19.50 8.20 -43.69
C GLY A 388 18.46 7.21 -44.21
N ARG A 389 17.28 7.75 -44.59
CA ARG A 389 16.02 7.06 -44.97
C ARG A 389 15.33 6.46 -43.73
N ASP A 390 14.22 7.00 -43.22
CA ASP A 390 13.04 7.51 -43.94
C ASP A 390 12.55 8.92 -43.54
N ALA A 391 13.43 9.93 -43.58
CA ALA A 391 13.01 11.33 -43.67
C ALA A 391 12.55 11.70 -45.10
N ALA A 392 11.61 10.94 -45.67
CA ALA A 392 11.21 11.05 -47.08
C ALA A 392 9.72 10.75 -47.36
N ARG A 393 8.81 11.24 -46.49
CA ARG A 393 7.36 11.20 -46.78
C ARG A 393 6.55 12.38 -46.20
N ALA A 394 7.08 13.59 -46.37
CA ALA A 394 6.40 14.83 -45.99
C ALA A 394 6.82 16.03 -46.86
N ARG A 395 6.62 15.94 -48.19
CA ARG A 395 6.69 17.09 -49.11
C ARG A 395 5.69 16.97 -50.25
N ASP A 396 4.45 17.34 -49.97
CA ASP A 396 3.59 18.10 -50.88
C ASP A 396 2.97 19.23 -50.04
N GLY A 397 3.21 20.50 -50.40
CA GLY A 397 2.72 21.65 -49.62
C GLY A 397 3.70 22.81 -49.40
N ALA A 398 3.95 23.59 -50.45
CA ALA A 398 4.22 25.05 -50.46
C ALA A 398 5.13 25.75 -49.41
N ARG A 399 6.26 26.28 -49.92
CA ARG A 399 6.73 27.69 -49.81
C ARG A 399 6.90 28.36 -48.42
N ALA A 400 8.15 28.58 -48.02
CA ALA A 400 8.68 29.88 -47.55
C ALA A 400 10.23 29.87 -47.56
N THR A 401 10.87 31.05 -47.63
CA THR A 401 12.30 31.25 -47.91
C THR A 401 13.04 32.06 -46.84
N VAL A 402 14.38 31.99 -46.86
CA VAL A 402 15.37 32.82 -46.12
C VAL A 402 15.52 32.45 -44.62
N GLY A 403 16.73 32.38 -44.03
CA GLY A 403 18.04 32.79 -44.51
C GLY A 403 19.23 32.01 -43.92
N LEU A 404 20.43 32.34 -44.41
CA LEU A 404 21.69 31.63 -44.20
C LEU A 404 22.70 32.52 -43.43
N ALA A 405 23.69 31.88 -42.81
CA ALA A 405 25.00 32.40 -42.37
C ALA A 405 25.06 33.26 -41.08
N GLY A 406 25.90 32.80 -40.14
CA GLY A 406 26.12 33.44 -38.84
C GLY A 406 27.22 32.78 -37.99
N VAL A 407 28.45 32.74 -38.50
CA VAL A 407 29.71 32.50 -37.75
C VAL A 407 29.96 31.09 -37.18
N LEU A 408 30.77 30.32 -37.93
CA LEU A 408 31.79 29.43 -37.35
C LEU A 408 33.03 30.29 -37.01
N LEU A 409 33.51 30.25 -35.77
CA LEU A 409 34.93 30.37 -35.34
C LEU A 409 34.98 30.52 -33.81
N GLY A 410 35.64 29.59 -33.10
CA GLY A 410 35.69 29.64 -31.63
C GLY A 410 36.22 28.38 -30.92
N THR A 411 37.17 27.65 -31.50
CA THR A 411 37.81 26.50 -30.83
C THR A 411 39.01 26.92 -29.99
N ALA A 412 38.95 26.76 -28.66
CA ALA A 412 40.12 26.41 -27.83
C ALA A 412 39.78 26.12 -26.34
N GLY A 413 40.03 24.88 -25.92
CA GLY A 413 40.83 24.59 -24.72
C GLY A 413 40.25 24.78 -23.31
N ALA A 414 39.68 23.71 -22.75
CA ALA A 414 39.78 23.40 -21.31
C ALA A 414 39.62 21.89 -21.05
N LEU A 415 40.71 21.12 -21.23
CA LEU A 415 40.78 19.73 -20.78
C LEU A 415 41.13 19.70 -19.28
N VAL A 416 40.19 19.29 -18.43
CA VAL A 416 40.47 19.01 -17.00
C VAL A 416 40.74 17.51 -16.86
N GLY A 417 42.02 17.15 -16.68
CA GLY A 417 42.46 15.77 -16.48
C GLY A 417 42.85 15.50 -15.03
N PHE A 418 42.19 14.53 -14.39
CA PHE A 418 42.57 14.06 -13.05
C PHE A 418 43.71 13.04 -13.12
N ARG A 419 44.78 13.25 -12.33
CA ARG A 419 45.73 12.19 -11.93
C ARG A 419 46.03 12.29 -10.44
N ARG A 420 45.84 11.17 -9.73
CA ARG A 420 46.21 10.97 -8.31
C ARG A 420 45.56 11.94 -7.30
N GLY A 421 44.25 12.14 -7.42
CA GLY A 421 43.38 12.36 -6.25
C GLY A 421 43.27 13.77 -5.67
N TRP A 422 43.81 14.81 -6.31
CA TRP A 422 43.61 16.21 -5.87
C TRP A 422 43.31 17.13 -7.05
N LEU A 423 42.41 18.10 -6.82
CA LEU A 423 41.92 19.07 -7.81
C LEU A 423 42.68 20.39 -7.60
N VAL A 424 43.45 20.84 -8.62
CA VAL A 424 44.19 22.11 -8.58
C VAL A 424 43.50 23.12 -9.50
N LEU A 425 43.05 24.23 -8.93
CA LEU A 425 42.49 25.36 -9.68
C LEU A 425 43.60 26.37 -10.07
N PRO A 426 43.50 27.04 -11.23
CA PRO A 426 44.56 27.91 -11.71
C PRO A 426 44.49 29.35 -11.14
N GLY A 427 45.60 29.79 -10.53
CA GLY A 427 46.07 31.18 -10.64
C GLY A 427 46.02 32.07 -9.38
N ARG A 428 47.20 32.34 -8.81
CA ARG A 428 47.80 33.69 -8.64
C ARG A 428 49.10 33.60 -7.82
N GLY A 429 50.19 34.16 -8.35
CA GLY A 429 51.55 34.11 -7.78
C GLY A 429 52.54 33.68 -8.83
#